data_AF-A0A662TX55-F1
#
_entry.id   AF-A0A662TX55-F1
#
_cell.length_a   1.000
_cell.length_b   1.000
_cell.length_c   1.000
_cell.angle_alpha   90.00
_cell.angle_beta   90.00
_cell.angle_gamma   90.00
#
_symmetry.space_group_name_H-M   'P 1'
#
loop_
_entity.id
_entity.type
_entity.pdbx_description
1 polymer ?
#
loop_
_entity_poly.entity_id
_entity_poly.type
_entity_poly.pdbx_seq_one_letter_code
_entity_poly.pdbx_strand_id
1 'polypeptide(L)'
;MPLLQVSREACTGCGKCVDACPFGALSLGEEKVVVVDSGKCTACGVCVPECPTQALSLPPEKRLEETKLEDYRGVWFWVEQFKGKARSISWEIAGKARELADKLETSLTACVLGNRVEEIAHEAISY
;
A
#
# COMPACT_ATOMS: atom_id res chain seq x y z
N MET A 1 -7.62 -5.45 15.14
CA MET A 1 -7.69 -6.87 14.75
C MET A 1 -6.25 -7.36 14.61
N PRO A 2 -5.81 -8.39 15.33
CA PRO A 2 -4.44 -8.87 15.24
C PRO A 2 -4.17 -9.37 13.83
N LEU A 3 -3.09 -8.89 13.21
CA LEU A 3 -2.68 -9.36 11.89
C LEU A 3 -2.02 -10.74 11.94
N LEU A 4 -1.64 -11.26 13.11
CA LEU A 4 -1.07 -12.60 13.26
C LEU A 4 -2.08 -13.49 13.98
N GLN A 5 -2.39 -14.64 13.39
CA GLN A 5 -3.25 -15.66 13.96
C GLN A 5 -2.40 -16.79 14.56
N VAL A 6 -2.84 -17.32 15.71
CA VAL A 6 -2.19 -18.43 16.41
C VAL A 6 -3.18 -19.56 16.58
N SER A 7 -2.87 -20.74 16.05
CA SER A 7 -3.60 -21.98 16.31
C SER A 7 -3.26 -22.49 17.70
N ARG A 8 -4.23 -22.46 18.61
CA ARG A 8 -4.05 -22.96 19.99
C ARG A 8 -3.77 -24.45 20.04
N GLU A 9 -4.35 -25.21 19.11
CA GLU A 9 -4.24 -26.68 19.05
C GLU A 9 -2.86 -27.14 18.57
N ALA A 10 -2.24 -26.38 17.66
CA ALA A 10 -0.93 -26.71 17.11
C ALA A 10 0.23 -26.06 17.89
N CYS A 11 -0.05 -25.05 18.73
CA CYS A 11 0.98 -24.34 19.48
C CYS A 11 1.48 -25.19 20.65
N THR A 12 2.78 -25.49 20.66
CA THR A 12 3.42 -26.27 21.74
C THR A 12 4.05 -25.41 22.84
N GLY A 13 4.01 -24.08 22.69
CA GLY A 13 4.61 -23.17 23.66
C GLY A 13 6.13 -23.15 23.69
N CYS A 14 6.80 -23.56 22.61
CA CYS A 14 8.26 -23.67 22.57
C CYS A 14 9.03 -22.33 22.62
N GLY A 15 8.36 -21.18 22.47
CA GLY A 15 8.95 -19.86 22.64
C GLY A 15 9.78 -19.32 21.47
N LYS A 16 10.17 -20.14 20.48
CA LYS A 16 11.02 -19.70 19.36
C LYS A 16 10.54 -18.45 18.62
N CYS A 17 9.23 -18.34 18.40
CA CYS A 17 8.64 -17.18 17.75
C CYS A 17 8.75 -15.89 18.59
N VAL A 18 8.79 -16.01 19.93
CA VAL A 18 8.98 -14.88 20.85
C VAL A 18 10.37 -14.30 20.66
N ASP A 19 11.39 -15.16 20.64
CA ASP A 19 12.80 -14.76 20.43
C ASP A 19 13.02 -14.15 19.04
N ALA A 20 12.32 -14.68 18.03
CA ALA A 20 12.40 -14.21 16.66
C ALA A 20 11.71 -12.86 16.41
N CYS A 21 10.86 -12.37 17.33
CA CYS A 21 10.07 -11.16 17.09
C CYS A 21 10.89 -9.89 17.35
N PRO A 22 11.27 -9.11 16.32
CA PRO A 22 12.09 -7.91 16.52
C PRO A 22 11.34 -6.76 17.19
N PHE A 23 10.00 -6.86 17.26
CA PHE A 23 9.12 -5.84 17.83
C PHE A 23 8.68 -6.15 19.27
N GLY A 24 9.08 -7.30 19.82
CA GLY A 24 8.62 -7.75 21.14
C GLY A 24 7.09 -7.85 21.23
N ALA A 25 6.44 -8.26 20.14
CA ALA A 25 4.98 -8.33 20.03
C ALA A 25 4.41 -9.69 20.49
N LEU A 26 5.26 -10.66 20.84
CA LEU A 26 4.87 -12.01 21.22
C LEU A 26 5.31 -12.30 22.66
N SER A 27 4.48 -13.04 23.39
CA SER A 27 4.77 -13.50 24.75
C SER A 27 4.16 -14.87 25.00
N LEU A 28 4.70 -15.64 25.95
CA LEU A 28 4.11 -16.90 26.39
C LEU A 28 3.02 -16.61 27.44
N GLY A 29 1.77 -16.97 27.12
CA GLY A 29 0.65 -16.85 28.04
C GLY A 29 0.55 -18.00 29.04
N GLU A 30 -0.47 -17.94 29.90
CA GLU A 30 -0.66 -18.87 31.02
C GLU A 30 -0.86 -20.33 30.59
N GLU A 31 -1.49 -20.57 29.44
CA GLU A 31 -1.71 -21.92 28.88
C GLU A 31 -0.50 -22.45 28.08
N LYS A 32 0.67 -21.82 28.19
CA LYS A 32 1.83 -22.01 27.29
C LYS A 32 1.51 -21.72 25.82
N VAL A 33 0.39 -21.09 25.52
CA VAL A 33 0.06 -20.61 24.18
C VAL A 33 0.63 -19.22 23.99
N VAL A 34 1.17 -18.96 22.81
CA VAL A 34 1.71 -17.65 22.45
C VAL A 34 0.58 -16.63 22.32
N VAL A 35 0.76 -15.48 22.96
CA VAL A 35 -0.16 -14.34 22.94
C VAL A 35 0.46 -13.21 22.13
N VAL A 36 -0.34 -12.59 21.26
CA VAL A 36 0.08 -11.52 20.36
C VAL A 36 -0.42 -10.17 20.87
N ASP A 37 0.51 -9.24 21.09
CA ASP A 37 0.21 -7.83 21.31
C ASP A 37 -0.08 -7.16 19.96
N SER A 38 -1.36 -6.89 19.71
CA SER A 38 -1.83 -6.26 18.47
C SER A 38 -1.35 -4.80 18.31
N GLY A 39 -0.95 -4.13 19.39
CA GLY A 39 -0.42 -2.76 19.33
C GLY A 39 1.02 -2.70 18.84
N LYS A 40 1.77 -3.81 18.95
CA LYS A 40 3.17 -3.91 18.52
C LYS A 40 3.37 -4.74 17.26
N CYS A 41 2.44 -5.65 16.96
CA CYS A 41 2.55 -6.55 15.81
C CYS A 41 2.41 -5.78 14.48
N THR A 42 3.47 -5.79 13.67
CA THR A 42 3.53 -5.15 12.35
C THR A 42 3.22 -6.09 11.18
N ALA A 43 2.87 -7.35 11.47
CA ALA A 43 2.67 -8.40 10.46
C ALA A 43 3.90 -8.69 9.56
N CYS A 44 5.11 -8.43 10.05
CA CYS A 44 6.34 -8.66 9.29
C CYS A 44 6.63 -10.13 8.89
N GLY A 45 5.96 -11.10 9.52
CA GLY A 45 6.03 -12.52 9.14
C GLY A 45 7.26 -13.30 9.62
N VAL A 46 8.25 -12.65 10.24
CA VAL A 46 9.50 -13.31 10.71
C VAL A 46 9.25 -14.50 11.63
N CYS A 47 8.22 -14.44 12.47
CA CYS A 47 7.89 -15.49 13.43
C CYS A 47 7.26 -16.75 12.81
N VAL A 48 6.70 -16.66 11.59
CA VAL A 48 5.97 -17.76 10.93
C VAL A 48 6.89 -18.93 10.59
N PRO A 49 8.03 -18.76 9.87
CA PRO A 49 8.94 -19.86 9.55
C PRO A 49 9.65 -20.45 10.78
N GLU A 50 9.78 -19.67 11.86
CA GLU A 50 10.41 -20.11 13.10
C GLU A 50 9.53 -21.05 13.94
N CYS A 51 8.23 -21.14 13.61
CA CYS A 51 7.32 -22.02 14.29
C CYS A 51 7.46 -23.47 13.77
N PRO A 52 8.00 -24.41 14.55
CA PRO A 52 8.24 -25.78 14.08
C PRO A 52 6.94 -26.56 13.79
N THR A 53 5.83 -26.14 14.41
CA THR A 53 4.51 -26.75 14.21
C THR A 53 3.61 -25.97 13.26
N GLN A 54 4.13 -24.89 12.65
CA GLN A 54 3.36 -24.02 11.75
C GLN A 54 2.05 -23.49 12.38
N ALA A 55 2.06 -23.27 13.70
CA ALA A 55 0.89 -22.79 14.43
C ALA A 55 0.59 -21.30 14.20
N LEU A 56 1.43 -20.58 13.47
CA LEU A 56 1.30 -19.15 13.20
C LEU A 56 0.95 -18.91 11.73
N SER A 57 -0.02 -18.03 11.48
CA SER A 57 -0.39 -17.61 10.13
C SER A 57 -0.67 -16.11 10.06
N LEU A 58 -0.32 -15.52 8.93
CA LEU A 58 -0.73 -14.16 8.56
C LEU A 58 -1.97 -14.24 7.65
N PRO A 59 -2.81 -13.20 7.61
CA PRO A 59 -3.87 -13.12 6.61
C PRO A 59 -3.24 -13.31 5.23
N PRO A 60 -3.95 -13.98 4.31
CA PRO A 60 -3.48 -14.07 2.94
C PRO A 60 -3.21 -12.66 2.45
N GLU A 61 -2.02 -12.45 1.88
CA GLU A 61 -1.82 -11.27 1.05
C GLU A 61 -3.00 -11.22 0.08
N LYS A 62 -3.66 -10.06 0.00
CA LYS A 62 -4.55 -9.83 -1.13
C LYS A 62 -3.65 -9.93 -2.35
N ARG A 63 -3.64 -11.12 -2.98
CA ARG A 63 -3.13 -11.27 -4.33
C ARG A 63 -3.96 -10.30 -5.13
N LEU A 64 -3.37 -9.15 -5.44
CA LEU A 64 -3.91 -8.25 -6.43
C LEU A 64 -4.11 -9.15 -7.65
N GLU A 65 -5.35 -9.23 -8.14
CA GLU A 65 -5.60 -9.94 -9.38
C GLU A 65 -4.58 -9.44 -10.41
N GLU A 66 -3.92 -10.37 -11.11
CA GLU A 66 -2.88 -10.06 -12.08
C GLU A 66 -3.50 -9.15 -13.16
N THR A 67 -3.35 -7.84 -12.98
CA THR A 67 -3.77 -6.86 -13.97
C THR A 67 -2.72 -6.90 -15.06
N LYS A 68 -3.11 -7.20 -16.31
CA LYS A 68 -2.14 -7.24 -17.39
C LYS A 68 -1.70 -5.82 -17.70
N LEU A 69 -0.42 -5.65 -18.00
CA LEU A 69 0.12 -4.34 -18.38
C LEU A 69 -0.62 -3.74 -19.60
N GLU A 70 -1.15 -4.61 -20.46
CA GLU A 70 -1.94 -4.26 -21.65
C GLU A 70 -3.30 -3.63 -21.32
N ASP A 71 -3.84 -3.89 -20.12
CA ASP A 71 -5.18 -3.43 -19.72
C ASP A 71 -5.17 -1.98 -19.20
N TYR A 72 -3.99 -1.42 -18.89
CA TYR A 72 -3.89 -0.04 -18.43
C TYR A 72 -4.18 0.94 -19.56
N ARG A 73 -5.06 1.89 -19.27
CA ARG A 73 -5.46 2.96 -20.18
C ARG A 73 -5.39 4.30 -19.46
N GLY A 74 -5.23 5.36 -20.24
CA GLY A 74 -5.20 6.75 -19.76
C GLY A 74 -3.91 7.46 -20.15
N VAL A 75 -4.03 8.75 -20.42
CA VAL A 75 -2.88 9.66 -20.58
C VAL A 75 -2.84 10.55 -19.35
N TRP A 76 -1.71 10.55 -18.65
CA TRP A 76 -1.53 11.35 -17.45
C TRP A 76 -0.45 12.38 -17.72
N PHE A 77 -0.67 13.62 -17.28
CA PHE A 77 0.34 14.66 -17.33
C PHE A 77 0.49 15.32 -15.97
N TRP A 78 1.71 15.77 -15.71
CA TRP A 78 2.08 16.44 -14.47
C TRP A 78 1.87 17.95 -14.58
N VAL A 79 1.17 18.54 -13.62
CA VAL A 79 1.07 20.00 -13.48
C VAL A 79 2.18 20.47 -12.56
N GLU A 80 3.23 21.02 -13.15
CA GLU A 80 4.34 21.61 -12.41
C GLU A 80 3.87 22.89 -11.73
N GLN A 81 3.99 22.93 -10.40
CA GLN A 81 3.68 24.12 -9.61
C GLN A 81 4.87 24.59 -8.78
N PHE A 82 5.02 25.90 -8.68
CA PHE A 82 5.99 26.53 -7.79
C PHE A 82 5.30 27.59 -6.95
N LYS A 83 5.42 27.48 -5.62
CA LYS A 83 4.77 28.37 -4.64
C LYS A 83 3.25 28.50 -4.86
N GLY A 84 2.57 27.39 -5.17
CA GLY A 84 1.12 27.36 -5.33
C GLY A 84 0.62 27.96 -6.64
N LYS A 85 1.47 28.03 -7.67
CA LYS A 85 1.09 28.48 -9.02
C LYS A 85 1.58 27.50 -10.06
N ALA A 86 0.70 27.11 -10.98
CA ALA A 86 1.08 26.31 -12.13
C ALA A 86 2.07 27.07 -13.03
N ARG A 87 2.99 26.35 -13.65
CA ARG A 87 3.89 26.87 -14.67
C ARG A 87 3.20 26.80 -16.03
N SER A 88 3.43 27.78 -16.89
CA SER A 88 2.81 27.86 -18.22
C SER A 88 3.06 26.63 -19.08
N ILE A 89 4.21 25.96 -18.91
CA ILE A 89 4.55 24.74 -19.62
C ILE A 89 3.56 23.59 -19.36
N SER A 90 2.93 23.56 -18.19
CA SER A 90 1.91 22.54 -17.87
C SER A 90 0.70 22.64 -18.78
N TRP A 91 0.37 23.85 -19.24
CA TRP A 91 -0.75 24.13 -20.14
C TRP A 91 -0.43 23.80 -21.59
N GLU A 92 0.82 24.00 -22.02
CA GLU A 92 1.29 23.53 -23.32
C GLU A 92 1.29 22.00 -23.39
N ILE A 93 1.74 21.33 -22.31
CA ILE A 93 1.71 19.87 -22.19
C ILE A 93 0.27 19.37 -22.18
N ALA A 94 -0.67 20.05 -21.50
CA ALA A 94 -2.08 19.66 -21.47
C ALA A 94 -2.65 19.53 -22.89
N GLY A 95 -2.35 20.48 -23.79
CA GLY A 95 -2.76 20.41 -25.19
C GLY A 95 -2.22 19.18 -25.93
N LYS A 96 -0.92 18.88 -25.78
CA LYS A 96 -0.31 17.69 -26.39
C LYS A 96 -0.79 16.37 -25.77
N ALA A 97 -1.06 16.38 -24.48
CA ALA A 97 -1.61 15.24 -23.76
C ALA A 97 -3.06 14.97 -24.20
N ARG A 98 -3.87 16.00 -24.48
CA ARG A 98 -5.22 15.86 -25.05
C ARG A 98 -5.18 15.27 -26.47
N GLU A 99 -4.31 15.81 -27.35
CA GLU A 99 -4.11 15.26 -28.70
C GLU A 99 -3.74 13.76 -28.64
N LEU A 100 -2.90 13.36 -27.68
CA LEU A 100 -2.52 11.97 -27.48
C LEU A 100 -3.67 11.12 -26.93
N ALA A 101 -4.40 11.64 -25.94
CA ALA A 101 -5.54 10.95 -25.33
C ALA A 101 -6.67 10.71 -26.33
N ASP A 102 -6.92 11.65 -27.25
CA ASP A 102 -7.89 11.50 -28.34
C ASP A 102 -7.47 10.41 -29.32
N LYS A 103 -6.19 10.40 -29.75
CA LYS A 103 -5.65 9.37 -30.64
C LYS A 103 -5.70 7.97 -30.03
N LEU A 104 -5.53 7.89 -28.71
CA LEU A 104 -5.59 6.65 -27.96
C LEU A 104 -7.00 6.32 -27.45
N GLU A 105 -8.02 7.11 -27.80
CA GLU A 105 -9.42 6.96 -27.35
C GLU A 105 -9.52 6.69 -25.84
N THR A 106 -8.88 7.54 -25.04
CA THR A 106 -8.78 7.35 -23.58
C THR A 106 -8.93 8.65 -22.81
N SER A 107 -9.02 8.53 -21.47
CA SER A 107 -9.13 9.67 -20.58
C SER A 107 -7.79 10.41 -20.44
N LEU A 108 -7.88 11.73 -20.25
CA LEU A 108 -6.76 12.58 -19.87
C LEU A 108 -6.88 12.90 -18.38
N THR A 109 -5.80 12.72 -17.63
CA THR A 109 -5.73 13.03 -16.20
C THR A 109 -4.61 14.03 -15.91
N ALA A 110 -4.95 15.12 -15.24
CA ALA A 110 -3.98 16.07 -14.70
C ALA A 110 -3.56 15.65 -13.28
N CYS A 111 -2.27 15.44 -13.06
CA CYS A 111 -1.72 15.17 -11.73
C CYS A 111 -1.21 16.47 -11.11
N VAL A 112 -1.89 16.93 -10.07
CA VAL A 112 -1.51 18.12 -9.28
C VAL A 112 -1.13 17.65 -7.88
N LEU A 113 0.12 17.86 -7.43
CA LEU A 113 0.49 17.64 -6.03
C LEU A 113 1.02 18.91 -5.38
N GLY A 114 0.58 19.11 -4.14
CA GLY A 114 1.01 20.20 -3.29
C GLY A 114 0.06 20.40 -2.12
N ASN A 115 0.34 21.41 -1.32
CA ASN A 115 -0.50 21.82 -0.21
C ASN A 115 -1.40 22.98 -0.66
N ARG A 116 -2.72 22.85 -0.46
CA ARG A 116 -3.74 23.84 -0.86
C ARG A 116 -3.67 24.21 -2.35
N VAL A 117 -3.80 23.20 -3.20
CA VAL A 117 -3.67 23.30 -4.67
C VAL A 117 -5.01 23.13 -5.41
N GLU A 118 -6.12 23.29 -4.71
CA GLU A 118 -7.48 23.10 -5.24
C GLU A 118 -7.74 24.01 -6.45
N GLU A 119 -7.32 25.27 -6.37
CA GLU A 119 -7.43 26.24 -7.48
C GLU A 119 -6.71 25.75 -8.75
N ILE A 120 -5.51 25.17 -8.60
CA ILE A 120 -4.74 24.64 -9.73
C ILE A 120 -5.43 23.42 -10.34
N ALA A 121 -6.03 22.57 -9.51
CA ALA A 121 -6.81 21.42 -9.99
C ALA A 121 -8.03 21.86 -10.80
N HIS A 122 -8.73 22.92 -10.36
CA HIS A 122 -9.83 23.51 -11.11
C HIS A 122 -9.35 24.13 -12.44
N GLU A 123 -8.24 24.86 -12.42
CA GLU A 123 -7.62 25.43 -13.62
C GLU A 123 -7.30 24.33 -14.65
N ALA A 124 -6.69 23.24 -14.20
CA ALA A 124 -6.30 22.11 -15.05
C ALA A 124 -7.48 21.35 -15.69
N ILE A 125 -8.68 21.41 -15.11
CA ILE A 125 -9.89 20.82 -15.70
C ILE A 125 -10.49 21.75 -16.76
N SER A 126 -10.36 23.06 -16.56
CA SER A 126 -10.95 24.08 -17.43
C SER A 126 -10.14 24.42 -18.68
N TYR A 127 -8.85 24.08 -18.69
CA TYR A 127 -7.92 24.34 -19.77
C TYR A 127 -8.01 23.29 -20.89
#